data_AF-A0A367EAA7-F1
#
_entry.id   AF-A0A367EAA7-F1
#
_cell.length_a   1.000
_cell.length_b   1.000
_cell.length_c   1.000
_cell.angle_alpha   90.00
_cell.angle_beta   90.00
_cell.angle_gamma   90.00
#
_symmetry.space_group_name_H-M   'P 1'
#
loop_
_entity.id
_entity.type
_entity.pdbx_description
1 polymer ?
#
loop_
_entity_poly.entity_id
_entity_poly.type
_entity_poly.pdbx_seq_one_letter_code
_entity_poly.pdbx_strand_id
1 'polypeptide(L)'
;MSAAKVSRAVAAALVAAALALTAGCGGGEGGRQHGDRAGSDQAGRTGATATASPRPSASAGKDGEDAPDDKATAKVPRSRLTPATGSFTRKEKDYLVDRVPRGLEPAAVLEAGRRACERIATTAESSEKDAVSALRAGEIDQAGPAIRHLCPKFAPLLKAAGKK
;
A
#
# COMPACT_ATOMS: atom_id res chain seq x y z
N MET A 1 -63.32 -32.82 8.19
CA MET A 1 -62.34 -33.63 8.93
C MET A 1 -61.16 -32.74 9.28
N SER A 2 -60.96 -32.57 10.59
CA SER A 2 -59.74 -32.20 11.33
C SER A 2 -59.00 -30.89 11.05
N ALA A 3 -58.90 -30.14 12.15
CA ALA A 3 -58.31 -28.82 12.33
C ALA A 3 -56.87 -28.88 12.86
N ALA A 4 -56.32 -27.68 13.04
CA ALA A 4 -55.29 -27.29 14.02
C ALA A 4 -53.82 -27.48 13.57
N LYS A 5 -52.86 -26.60 13.89
CA LYS A 5 -52.80 -25.54 14.91
C LYS A 5 -51.64 -24.60 14.58
N VAL A 6 -51.85 -23.30 14.75
CA VAL A 6 -50.79 -22.28 14.87
C VAL A 6 -50.17 -22.43 16.26
N SER A 7 -48.84 -22.49 16.33
CA SER A 7 -48.09 -22.26 17.57
C SER A 7 -46.97 -21.26 17.30
N ARG A 8 -47.00 -20.17 18.08
CA ARG A 8 -46.08 -19.02 18.11
C ARG A 8 -44.83 -19.32 18.94
N ALA A 9 -43.72 -18.69 18.53
CA ALA A 9 -42.63 -18.14 19.35
C ALA A 9 -41.73 -19.18 20.08
N VAL A 10 -40.44 -19.00 20.41
CA VAL A 10 -39.52 -17.88 20.66
C VAL A 10 -38.09 -18.44 20.46
N ALA A 11 -37.15 -17.69 19.87
CA ALA A 11 -35.74 -17.66 20.28
C ALA A 11 -35.01 -16.50 19.57
N ALA A 12 -35.25 -15.30 20.10
CA ALA A 12 -34.43 -14.14 19.85
C ALA A 12 -33.11 -14.24 20.64
N ALA A 13 -32.11 -13.48 20.17
CA ALA A 13 -30.90 -13.05 20.89
C ALA A 13 -29.76 -14.07 21.05
N LEU A 14 -28.89 -14.17 20.04
CA LEU A 14 -27.46 -14.45 20.24
C LEU A 14 -26.68 -13.14 20.04
N VAL A 15 -26.64 -12.30 21.08
CA VAL A 15 -25.72 -11.16 21.18
C VAL A 15 -25.26 -11.06 22.63
N ALA A 16 -24.07 -11.58 22.93
CA ALA A 16 -23.21 -11.15 24.04
C ALA A 16 -21.89 -11.95 24.07
N ALA A 17 -20.79 -11.29 23.67
CA ALA A 17 -19.40 -11.43 24.16
C ALA A 17 -18.49 -10.74 23.11
N ALA A 18 -18.32 -9.42 23.10
CA ALA A 18 -17.58 -8.59 24.05
C ALA A 18 -16.06 -8.91 24.10
N LEU A 19 -15.31 -7.95 23.56
CA LEU A 19 -14.05 -7.40 24.07
C LEU A 19 -12.72 -8.07 23.65
N ALA A 20 -12.13 -7.47 22.62
CA ALA A 20 -10.81 -6.83 22.63
C ALA A 20 -9.65 -7.59 23.33
N LEU A 21 -8.83 -8.26 22.51
CA LEU A 21 -7.44 -8.55 22.81
C LEU A 21 -6.54 -7.76 21.84
N THR A 22 -6.56 -6.43 21.96
CA THR A 22 -5.38 -5.64 21.59
C THR A 22 -4.41 -5.71 22.75
N ALA A 23 -3.49 -6.67 22.69
CA ALA A 23 -2.32 -6.70 23.56
C ALA A 23 -1.44 -5.47 23.24
N GLY A 24 -1.82 -4.35 23.84
CA GLY A 24 -0.95 -3.20 23.99
C GLY A 24 0.17 -3.57 24.95
N CYS A 25 1.40 -3.47 24.46
CA CYS A 25 2.60 -3.44 25.28
C CYS A 25 2.64 -2.07 25.98
N GLY A 26 1.96 -1.95 27.12
CA GLY A 26 1.96 -0.78 28.00
C GLY A 26 2.70 -1.11 29.28
N GLY A 27 3.94 -0.63 29.40
CA GLY A 27 4.76 -0.79 30.58
C GLY A 27 4.69 0.43 31.49
N GLY A 28 4.35 0.20 32.76
CA GLY A 28 5.02 0.83 33.91
C GLY A 28 4.43 2.15 34.43
N GLU A 29 3.59 2.00 35.44
CA GLU A 29 2.98 3.02 36.30
C GLU A 29 3.99 3.68 37.26
N GLY A 30 3.78 4.95 37.63
CA GLY A 30 4.56 5.58 38.69
C GLY A 30 4.17 7.02 39.04
N GLY A 31 3.22 7.17 39.96
CA GLY A 31 3.26 8.24 40.97
C GLY A 31 2.52 9.54 40.67
N ARG A 32 1.28 9.65 41.20
CA ARG A 32 0.63 10.94 41.45
C ARG A 32 1.32 11.62 42.64
N GLN A 33 1.65 12.91 42.52
CA GLN A 33 1.77 13.80 43.67
C GLN A 33 1.05 15.13 43.40
N HIS A 34 0.18 15.43 44.35
CA HIS A 34 -0.65 16.61 44.50
C HIS A 34 0.22 17.82 44.87
N GLY A 35 -0.11 19.01 44.37
CA GLY A 35 0.60 20.23 44.71
C GLY A 35 -0.06 21.48 44.13
N ASP A 36 -0.91 22.10 44.94
CA ASP A 36 -1.41 23.46 44.80
C ASP A 36 -0.28 24.49 44.64
N ARG A 37 -0.41 25.41 43.67
CA ARG A 37 -0.40 26.87 43.93
C ARG A 37 -0.55 27.67 42.64
N ALA A 38 -1.50 28.60 42.69
CA ALA A 38 -1.51 29.80 41.86
C ALA A 38 -0.25 30.65 42.16
N GLY A 39 0.33 31.24 41.11
CA GLY A 39 1.49 32.12 41.24
C GLY A 39 1.71 32.90 39.95
N SER A 40 1.47 34.21 40.05
CA SER A 40 1.57 35.27 39.05
C SER A 40 2.91 35.38 38.31
N ASP A 41 2.79 35.93 37.09
CA ASP A 41 3.70 36.88 36.43
C ASP A 41 5.21 36.74 36.62
N GLN A 42 5.91 36.37 35.54
CA GLN A 42 7.15 37.07 35.22
C GLN A 42 7.44 37.10 33.71
N ALA A 43 7.25 38.28 33.13
CA ALA A 43 7.87 38.69 31.88
C ALA A 43 9.40 38.66 32.03
N GLY A 44 10.11 38.08 31.05
CA GLY A 44 11.56 37.95 31.18
C GLY A 44 12.28 37.34 29.98
N ARG A 45 12.37 38.12 28.90
CA ARG A 45 13.57 38.33 28.07
C ARG A 45 14.28 37.14 27.42
N THR A 46 14.33 37.25 26.08
CA THR A 46 15.51 37.10 25.21
C THR A 46 16.38 35.85 25.32
N GLY A 47 16.49 35.11 24.22
CA GLY A 47 17.63 34.22 24.03
C GLY A 47 17.39 33.24 22.90
N ALA A 48 17.87 33.59 21.71
CA ALA A 48 17.99 32.66 20.61
C ALA A 48 18.91 31.50 21.00
N THR A 49 18.43 30.26 20.82
CA THR A 49 19.26 29.16 20.36
C THR A 49 18.37 28.23 19.56
N ALA A 50 18.48 28.33 18.24
CA ALA A 50 18.03 27.30 17.34
C ALA A 50 18.77 26.01 17.71
N THR A 51 18.06 25.02 18.24
CA THR A 51 18.59 23.67 18.39
C THR A 51 18.76 23.09 17.00
N ALA A 52 19.97 23.25 16.46
CA ALA A 52 20.41 22.61 15.24
C ALA A 52 20.22 21.10 15.39
N SER A 53 19.35 20.52 14.56
CA SER A 53 19.26 19.08 14.39
C SER A 53 20.64 18.53 14.00
N PRO A 54 21.09 17.40 14.56
CA PRO A 54 22.30 16.75 14.09
C PRO A 54 22.10 16.32 12.64
N ARG A 55 22.87 16.95 11.74
CA ARG A 55 23.05 16.48 10.37
C ARG A 55 23.57 15.04 10.42
N PRO A 56 23.01 14.08 9.67
CA PRO A 56 23.72 12.86 9.41
C PRO A 56 25.01 13.23 8.65
N SER A 57 26.15 12.84 9.22
CA SER A 57 27.44 12.89 8.55
C SER A 57 27.33 12.16 7.22
N ALA A 58 27.38 12.94 6.13
CA ALA A 58 27.68 12.42 4.82
C ALA A 58 29.14 11.95 4.87
N SER A 59 29.33 10.66 5.15
CA SER A 59 30.59 10.00 4.84
C SER A 59 30.81 10.15 3.34
N ALA A 60 31.88 10.85 3.00
CA ALA A 60 32.40 10.97 1.66
C ALA A 60 32.74 9.57 1.13
N GLY A 61 31.83 8.98 0.37
CA GLY A 61 32.17 7.97 -0.62
C GLY A 61 32.65 8.69 -1.87
N LYS A 62 33.95 8.95 -1.94
CA LYS A 62 34.62 9.07 -3.24
C LYS A 62 34.82 7.64 -3.71
N ASP A 63 34.19 7.27 -4.82
CA ASP A 63 34.73 6.41 -5.87
C ASP A 63 33.66 6.21 -6.95
N GLY A 64 34.00 6.61 -8.19
CA GLY A 64 33.28 6.21 -9.41
C GLY A 64 32.14 7.13 -9.85
N GLU A 65 32.48 8.22 -10.54
CA GLU A 65 31.59 8.79 -11.55
C GLU A 65 31.54 7.81 -12.73
N ASP A 66 30.79 6.71 -12.59
CA ASP A 66 30.33 5.95 -13.73
C ASP A 66 29.29 6.80 -14.44
N ALA A 67 29.63 7.26 -15.64
CA ALA A 67 28.66 7.79 -16.59
C ALA A 67 27.43 6.87 -16.61
N PRO A 68 26.20 7.39 -16.79
CA PRO A 68 25.03 6.53 -16.87
C PRO A 68 25.22 5.54 -18.01
N ASP A 69 25.61 4.32 -17.65
CA ASP A 69 25.81 3.24 -18.58
C ASP A 69 24.46 3.06 -19.27
N ASP A 70 24.40 3.20 -20.60
CA ASP A 70 23.21 2.97 -21.43
C ASP A 70 22.58 1.58 -21.19
N LYS A 71 23.23 0.74 -20.37
CA LYS A 71 22.72 -0.54 -19.89
C LYS A 71 21.73 -0.48 -18.74
N ALA A 72 21.67 0.60 -17.94
CA ALA A 72 20.74 0.73 -16.82
C ALA A 72 19.26 0.81 -17.25
N THR A 73 18.99 1.27 -18.47
CA THR A 73 17.63 1.36 -19.05
C THR A 73 17.24 0.12 -19.85
N ALA A 74 18.19 -0.75 -20.13
CA ALA A 74 17.94 -1.90 -20.99
C ALA A 74 17.16 -2.99 -20.28
N LYS A 75 16.23 -3.57 -21.02
CA LYS A 75 15.27 -4.55 -20.50
C LYS A 75 15.76 -5.97 -20.72
N VAL A 76 15.37 -6.86 -19.81
CA VAL A 76 15.63 -8.30 -19.93
C VAL A 76 14.78 -8.86 -21.07
N PRO A 77 15.37 -9.57 -22.06
CA PRO A 77 14.63 -10.15 -23.16
C PRO A 77 13.71 -11.28 -22.68
N ARG A 78 12.63 -11.54 -23.43
CA ARG A 78 11.61 -12.54 -23.08
C ARG A 78 12.18 -13.92 -22.73
N SER A 79 13.23 -14.37 -23.43
CA SER A 79 13.88 -15.67 -23.20
C SER A 79 14.59 -15.77 -21.85
N ARG A 80 14.94 -14.64 -21.23
CA ARG A 80 15.59 -14.55 -19.91
C ARG A 80 14.62 -14.15 -18.78
N LEU A 81 13.31 -14.14 -19.05
CA LEU A 81 12.29 -13.93 -18.02
C LEU A 81 12.01 -15.25 -17.28
N THR A 82 12.87 -15.55 -16.31
CA THR A 82 12.77 -16.72 -15.43
C THR A 82 12.75 -16.27 -13.98
N PRO A 83 11.78 -16.71 -13.15
CA PRO A 83 11.81 -16.44 -11.73
C PRO A 83 12.88 -17.29 -11.04
N ALA A 84 13.33 -16.88 -9.85
CA ALA A 84 14.21 -17.68 -9.00
C ALA A 84 13.60 -19.04 -8.61
N THR A 85 12.27 -19.11 -8.50
CA THR A 85 11.52 -20.34 -8.19
C THR A 85 10.34 -20.54 -9.13
N GLY A 86 10.10 -21.78 -9.57
CA GLY A 86 8.95 -22.14 -10.38
C GLY A 86 9.00 -21.62 -11.82
N SER A 87 7.86 -21.16 -12.35
CA SER A 87 7.74 -20.67 -13.72
C SER A 87 6.60 -19.67 -13.88
N PHE A 88 6.79 -18.68 -14.72
CA PHE A 88 5.73 -17.74 -15.11
C PHE A 88 4.75 -18.38 -16.08
N THR A 89 3.47 -18.13 -15.86
CA THR A 89 2.41 -18.37 -16.84
C THR A 89 2.59 -17.50 -18.08
N ARG A 90 1.87 -17.81 -19.16
CA ARG A 90 1.93 -17.03 -20.41
C ARG A 90 1.56 -15.55 -20.18
N LYS A 91 0.49 -15.28 -19.43
CA LYS A 91 0.02 -13.91 -19.15
C LYS A 91 1.03 -13.11 -18.34
N GLU A 92 1.68 -13.76 -17.38
CA GLU A 92 2.72 -13.14 -16.56
C GLU A 92 3.97 -12.84 -17.39
N LYS A 93 4.38 -13.76 -18.27
CA LYS A 93 5.46 -13.48 -19.22
C LYS A 93 5.10 -12.31 -20.14
N ASP A 94 3.89 -12.26 -20.67
CA ASP A 94 3.43 -11.18 -21.54
C ASP A 94 3.42 -9.83 -20.80
N TYR A 95 3.01 -9.81 -19.54
CA TYR A 95 3.11 -8.63 -18.68
C TYR A 95 4.58 -8.20 -18.48
N LEU A 96 5.52 -9.14 -18.36
CA LEU A 96 6.93 -8.85 -18.06
C LEU A 96 7.78 -8.46 -19.28
N VAL A 97 7.35 -8.78 -20.50
CA VAL A 97 8.07 -8.41 -21.73
C VAL A 97 8.30 -6.90 -21.77
N ASP A 98 9.53 -6.52 -22.08
CA ASP A 98 9.98 -5.13 -22.19
C ASP A 98 9.72 -4.30 -20.92
N ARG A 99 9.63 -4.94 -19.75
CA ARG A 99 9.29 -4.25 -18.49
C ARG A 99 10.19 -4.58 -17.32
N VAL A 100 11.06 -5.57 -17.45
CA VAL A 100 12.04 -5.90 -16.41
C VAL A 100 13.37 -5.21 -16.74
N PRO A 101 13.80 -4.19 -15.97
CA PRO A 101 15.13 -3.62 -16.11
C PRO A 101 16.22 -4.66 -15.83
N ARG A 102 17.37 -4.50 -16.46
CA ARG A 102 18.56 -5.31 -16.11
C ARG A 102 18.87 -5.17 -14.62
N GLY A 103 19.23 -6.29 -13.99
CA GLY A 103 19.53 -6.36 -12.56
C GLY A 103 18.30 -6.36 -11.64
N LEU A 104 17.07 -6.17 -12.17
CA LEU A 104 15.85 -6.29 -11.38
C LEU A 104 15.23 -7.69 -11.54
N GLU A 105 14.78 -8.26 -10.42
CA GLU A 105 14.11 -9.56 -10.41
C GLU A 105 12.77 -9.50 -11.16
N PRO A 106 12.54 -10.36 -12.18
CA PRO A 106 11.28 -10.38 -12.93
C PRO A 106 10.06 -10.60 -12.02
N ALA A 107 10.22 -11.39 -10.95
CA ALA A 107 9.15 -11.63 -9.98
C ALA A 107 8.75 -10.33 -9.24
N ALA A 108 9.70 -9.44 -8.93
CA ALA A 108 9.40 -8.17 -8.28
C ALA A 108 8.56 -7.24 -9.17
N VAL A 109 8.82 -7.24 -10.48
CA VAL A 109 8.02 -6.48 -11.46
C VAL A 109 6.61 -7.04 -11.60
N LEU A 110 6.48 -8.38 -11.57
CA LEU A 110 5.20 -9.06 -11.58
C LEU A 110 4.37 -8.68 -10.34
N GLU A 111 5.00 -8.72 -9.16
CA GLU A 111 4.36 -8.34 -7.90
C GLU A 111 3.89 -6.88 -7.90
N ALA A 112 4.66 -5.96 -8.48
CA ALA A 112 4.20 -4.58 -8.65
C ALA A 112 2.91 -4.49 -9.48
N GLY A 113 2.76 -5.34 -10.50
CA GLY A 113 1.53 -5.41 -11.31
C GLY A 113 0.34 -6.01 -10.58
N ARG A 114 0.59 -7.04 -9.79
CA ARG A 114 -0.44 -7.66 -8.94
C ARG A 114 -0.95 -6.67 -7.90
N ARG A 115 -0.05 -5.91 -7.26
CA ARG A 115 -0.41 -4.81 -6.35
C ARG A 115 -1.20 -3.70 -7.06
N ALA A 116 -0.88 -3.38 -8.31
CA ALA A 116 -1.69 -2.44 -9.08
C ALA A 116 -3.13 -2.96 -9.28
N CYS A 117 -3.29 -4.23 -9.64
CA CYS A 117 -4.61 -4.85 -9.76
C CYS A 117 -5.40 -4.86 -8.44
N GLU A 118 -4.73 -5.11 -7.32
CA GLU A 118 -5.33 -5.07 -5.97
C GLU A 118 -5.77 -3.65 -5.59
N ARG A 119 -4.94 -2.64 -5.87
CA ARG A 119 -5.27 -1.25 -5.63
C ARG A 119 -6.46 -0.79 -6.47
N ILE A 120 -6.54 -1.22 -7.73
CA ILE A 120 -7.70 -0.96 -8.58
C ILE A 120 -8.94 -1.63 -8.00
N ALA A 121 -8.83 -2.89 -7.56
CA ALA A 121 -9.95 -3.65 -7.00
C ALA A 121 -10.53 -2.96 -5.76
N THR A 122 -9.68 -2.69 -4.77
CA THR A 122 -10.07 -2.06 -3.50
C THR A 122 -10.62 -0.65 -3.69
N THR A 123 -10.06 0.12 -4.62
CA THR A 123 -10.58 1.45 -4.95
C THR A 123 -11.95 1.34 -5.63
N ALA A 124 -12.12 0.42 -6.59
CA ALA A 124 -13.39 0.24 -7.30
C ALA A 124 -14.50 -0.33 -6.40
N GLU A 125 -14.15 -1.19 -5.44
CA GLU A 125 -15.05 -1.68 -4.40
C GLU A 125 -15.59 -0.54 -3.53
N SER A 126 -14.76 0.47 -3.26
CA SER A 126 -15.15 1.65 -2.50
C SER A 126 -15.93 2.66 -3.35
N SER A 127 -15.45 2.94 -4.56
CA SER A 127 -16.01 3.91 -5.49
C SER A 127 -15.45 3.71 -6.90
N GLU A 128 -16.31 3.29 -7.82
CA GLU A 128 -15.93 3.14 -9.22
C GLU A 128 -15.46 4.47 -9.84
N LYS A 129 -16.08 5.58 -9.44
CA LYS A 129 -15.72 6.92 -9.90
C LYS A 129 -14.31 7.32 -9.46
N ASP A 130 -13.93 6.96 -8.24
CA ASP A 130 -12.59 7.26 -7.72
C ASP A 130 -11.55 6.35 -8.38
N ALA A 131 -11.88 5.09 -8.65
CA ALA A 131 -11.01 4.20 -9.43
C ALA A 131 -10.75 4.77 -10.84
N VAL A 132 -11.80 5.25 -11.53
CA VAL A 132 -11.65 5.90 -12.84
C VAL A 132 -10.81 7.18 -12.75
N SER A 133 -10.98 7.98 -11.69
CA SER A 133 -10.24 9.23 -11.48
C SER A 133 -8.76 8.96 -11.18
N ALA A 134 -8.46 8.03 -10.28
CA ALA A 134 -7.10 7.60 -9.94
C ALA A 134 -6.38 6.99 -11.15
N LEU A 135 -7.10 6.17 -11.93
CA LEU A 135 -6.59 5.68 -13.20
C LEU A 135 -6.28 6.85 -14.12
N ARG A 136 -7.23 7.76 -14.37
CA ARG A 136 -7.05 8.91 -15.27
C ARG A 136 -5.83 9.76 -14.86
N ALA A 137 -5.70 10.08 -13.58
CA ALA A 137 -4.61 10.84 -12.99
C ALA A 137 -3.25 10.10 -13.00
N GLY A 138 -3.26 8.78 -13.15
CA GLY A 138 -2.04 7.98 -13.15
C GLY A 138 -1.50 7.67 -11.75
N GLU A 139 -2.34 7.73 -10.72
CA GLU A 139 -1.97 7.50 -9.32
C GLU A 139 -1.67 6.03 -8.99
N ILE A 140 -2.11 5.13 -9.87
CA ILE A 140 -1.84 3.69 -9.76
C ILE A 140 -0.79 3.33 -10.80
N ASP A 141 0.44 3.18 -10.35
CA ASP A 141 1.56 2.73 -11.17
C ASP A 141 1.25 1.39 -11.83
N GLN A 142 1.75 1.19 -13.05
CA GLN A 142 1.61 -0.06 -13.81
C GLN A 142 0.16 -0.45 -14.16
N ALA A 143 -0.84 0.38 -13.89
CA ALA A 143 -2.26 0.03 -14.05
C ALA A 143 -2.64 -0.43 -15.46
N GLY A 144 -2.24 0.30 -16.51
CA GLY A 144 -2.59 -0.05 -17.89
C GLY A 144 -2.12 -1.47 -18.29
N PRO A 145 -0.80 -1.75 -18.23
CA PRO A 145 -0.28 -3.10 -18.48
C PRO A 145 -0.84 -4.17 -17.54
N ALA A 146 -1.03 -3.86 -16.25
CA ALA A 146 -1.60 -4.79 -15.29
C ALA A 146 -3.04 -5.19 -15.66
N ILE A 147 -3.89 -4.22 -16.02
CA ILE A 147 -5.26 -4.48 -16.48
C ILE A 147 -5.25 -5.33 -17.76
N ARG A 148 -4.40 -5.01 -18.74
CA ARG A 148 -4.38 -5.76 -20.01
C ARG A 148 -3.99 -7.23 -19.86
N HIS A 149 -3.05 -7.54 -18.97
CA HIS A 149 -2.45 -8.88 -18.91
C HIS A 149 -2.83 -9.67 -17.65
N LEU A 150 -2.92 -9.01 -16.49
CA LEU A 150 -3.10 -9.66 -15.19
C LEU A 150 -4.56 -9.60 -14.71
N CYS A 151 -5.21 -8.44 -14.83
CA CYS A 151 -6.58 -8.22 -14.34
C CYS A 151 -7.53 -7.62 -15.41
N PRO A 152 -7.80 -8.36 -16.50
CA PRO A 152 -8.61 -7.88 -17.64
C PRO A 152 -10.06 -7.53 -17.26
N LYS A 153 -10.55 -8.02 -16.12
CA LYS A 153 -11.87 -7.63 -15.58
C LYS A 153 -12.04 -6.12 -15.37
N PHE A 154 -10.94 -5.38 -15.16
CA PHE A 154 -10.96 -3.93 -14.95
C PHE A 154 -10.79 -3.12 -16.24
N ALA A 155 -10.79 -3.75 -17.42
CA ALA A 155 -10.71 -3.05 -18.70
C ALA A 155 -11.80 -1.97 -18.91
N PRO A 156 -13.06 -2.14 -18.43
CA PRO A 156 -14.06 -1.08 -18.50
C PRO A 156 -13.65 0.20 -17.76
N LEU A 157 -13.01 0.08 -16.60
CA LEU A 157 -12.52 1.22 -15.81
C LEU A 157 -11.40 1.96 -16.54
N LEU A 158 -10.48 1.22 -17.16
CA LEU A 158 -9.40 1.80 -17.96
C LEU A 158 -9.94 2.58 -19.15
N LYS A 159 -10.98 2.06 -19.81
CA LYS A 159 -11.67 2.73 -20.92
C LYS A 159 -12.40 4.00 -20.47
N ALA A 160 -13.12 3.94 -19.35
CA ALA A 160 -13.78 5.11 -18.75
C ALA A 160 -12.79 6.21 -18.32
N ALA A 161 -11.57 5.81 -17.93
CA ALA A 161 -10.48 6.73 -17.64
C ALA A 161 -9.88 7.39 -18.90
N GLY A 162 -10.31 7.00 -20.11
CA GLY A 162 -9.78 7.51 -21.37
C GLY A 162 -8.42 6.92 -21.76
N LYS A 163 -8.04 5.79 -21.15
CA LYS A 163 -6.77 5.11 -21.43
C LYS A 163 -6.98 3.88 -22.30
N LYS A 164 -5.93 3.53 -23.05
CA LYS A 164 -5.85 2.35 -23.92
C LYS A 164 -4.90 1.35 -23.30
#